data_AF-T0LPL3-F1
#
_entry.id   AF-T0LPL3-F1
#
_cell.length_a   1.000
_cell.length_b   1.000
_cell.length_c   1.000
_cell.angle_alpha   90.00
_cell.angle_beta   90.00
_cell.angle_gamma   90.00
#
_symmetry.space_group_name_H-M   'P 1'
#
loop_
_entity.id
_entity.type
_entity.pdbx_description
1 polymer ?
#
loop_
_entity_poly.entity_id
_entity_poly.type
_entity_poly.pdbx_seq_one_letter_code
_entity_poly.pdbx_strand_id
1 'polypeptide(L)'
;MIAFEKKLYNRVFLQKVVYKDIRKTFDLAAQLTIRVIGKVAEMYGTDRNHFHEFRDYSSIVYDQRILNFKGMDKVSINTTSGRIRIPMTIEKYGQIPLERIRGQCDLIRKNKLFCLMVSVEVHEEPVIEPENNTDIDMGITNIAVDSTGRYYSSNKIREIREHNAYLRS
;
A
#
# COMPACT_ATOMS: atom_id res chain seq x y z
N MET A 1 9.23 -21.41 -9.67
CA MET A 1 7.86 -20.90 -9.45
C MET A 1 7.03 -21.11 -10.72
N ILE A 2 5.88 -21.79 -10.63
CA ILE A 2 5.03 -22.22 -11.77
C ILE A 2 4.70 -21.09 -12.75
N ALA A 3 4.42 -19.88 -12.25
CA ALA A 3 4.09 -18.72 -13.10
C ALA A 3 5.24 -18.34 -14.05
N PHE A 4 6.49 -18.33 -13.56
CA PHE A 4 7.68 -18.01 -14.34
C PHE A 4 8.04 -19.11 -15.32
N GLU A 5 8.10 -20.36 -14.84
CA GLU A 5 8.46 -21.53 -15.64
C GLU A 5 7.52 -21.75 -16.83
N LYS A 6 6.22 -21.54 -16.62
CA LYS A 6 5.19 -21.70 -17.67
C LYS A 6 4.89 -20.39 -18.41
N LYS A 7 5.56 -19.29 -18.08
CA LYS A 7 5.29 -17.93 -18.62
C LYS A 7 3.80 -17.53 -18.52
N LEU A 8 3.15 -17.89 -17.41
CA LEU A 8 1.72 -17.64 -17.16
C LEU A 8 1.55 -16.43 -16.24
N TYR A 9 1.39 -15.25 -16.85
CA TYR A 9 1.27 -13.98 -16.13
C TYR A 9 -0.18 -13.47 -16.05
N ASN A 10 -1.08 -14.03 -16.85
CA ASN A 10 -2.49 -13.72 -16.74
C ASN A 10 -3.10 -14.42 -15.51
N ARG A 11 -3.68 -13.63 -14.60
CA ARG A 11 -4.32 -14.11 -13.36
C ARG A 11 -5.30 -15.26 -13.58
N VAL A 12 -6.17 -15.17 -14.60
CA VAL A 12 -7.22 -16.18 -14.85
C VAL A 12 -6.61 -17.50 -15.32
N PHE A 13 -5.62 -17.45 -16.21
CA PHE A 13 -4.93 -18.66 -16.66
C PHE A 13 -4.07 -19.28 -15.56
N LEU A 14 -3.35 -18.45 -14.80
CA LEU A 14 -2.58 -18.92 -13.66
C LEU A 14 -3.50 -19.60 -12.64
N GLN A 15 -4.64 -18.99 -12.30
CA GLN A 15 -5.62 -19.56 -11.39
C GLN A 15 -6.10 -20.95 -11.83
N LYS A 16 -6.41 -21.17 -13.11
CA LYS A 16 -6.84 -22.48 -13.62
C LYS A 16 -5.81 -23.58 -13.34
N VAL A 17 -4.53 -23.24 -13.37
CA VAL A 17 -3.42 -24.18 -13.16
C VAL A 17 -3.16 -24.42 -11.68
N VAL A 18 -3.09 -23.38 -10.85
CA VAL A 18 -2.56 -23.51 -9.47
C VAL A 18 -3.62 -23.54 -8.38
N TYR A 19 -4.88 -23.16 -8.66
CA TYR A 19 -5.90 -22.96 -7.62
C TYR A 19 -6.16 -24.21 -6.77
N LYS A 20 -6.33 -25.38 -7.41
CA LYS A 20 -6.61 -26.64 -6.71
C LYS A 20 -5.43 -27.07 -5.84
N ASP A 21 -4.21 -26.93 -6.34
CA ASP A 21 -3.00 -27.34 -5.63
C ASP A 21 -2.74 -26.45 -4.41
N ILE A 22 -2.91 -25.12 -4.55
CA ILE A 22 -2.78 -24.19 -3.44
C ILE A 22 -3.82 -24.49 -2.36
N ARG A 23 -5.09 -24.69 -2.75
CA ARG A 23 -6.18 -25.05 -1.83
C ARG A 23 -5.89 -26.34 -1.08
N LYS A 24 -5.39 -27.37 -1.77
CA LYS A 24 -5.08 -28.68 -1.17
C LYS A 24 -3.88 -28.61 -0.23
N THR A 25 -2.85 -27.85 -0.59
CA THR A 25 -1.57 -27.82 0.14
C THR A 25 -1.63 -26.96 1.39
N PHE A 26 -2.31 -25.81 1.30
CA PHE A 26 -2.29 -24.79 2.36
C PHE A 26 -3.64 -24.61 3.08
N ASP A 27 -4.67 -25.35 2.68
CA ASP A 27 -6.04 -25.25 3.20
C ASP A 27 -6.59 -23.81 3.24
N LEU A 28 -6.12 -22.96 2.33
CA LEU A 28 -6.50 -21.56 2.32
C LEU A 28 -7.98 -21.39 1.96
N ALA A 29 -8.65 -20.43 2.59
CA ALA A 29 -9.97 -20.00 2.14
C ALA A 29 -9.93 -19.60 0.64
N ALA A 30 -11.03 -19.84 -0.08
CA ALA A 30 -11.10 -19.61 -1.52
C ALA A 30 -10.66 -18.19 -1.90
N GLN A 31 -11.15 -17.17 -1.20
CA GLN A 31 -10.78 -15.78 -1.47
C GLN A 31 -9.31 -15.46 -1.14
N LEU A 32 -8.73 -16.04 -0.06
CA LEU A 32 -7.30 -15.90 0.23
C LEU A 32 -6.45 -16.51 -0.90
N THR A 33 -6.87 -17.66 -1.44
CA THR A 33 -6.23 -18.31 -2.58
C THR A 33 -6.22 -17.38 -3.81
N ILE A 34 -7.36 -16.76 -4.13
CA ILE A 34 -7.46 -15.81 -5.25
C ILE A 34 -6.56 -14.60 -5.04
N ARG A 35 -6.45 -14.08 -3.82
CA ARG A 35 -5.59 -12.92 -3.50
C ARG A 35 -4.10 -13.25 -3.63
N VAL A 36 -3.68 -14.43 -3.19
CA VAL A 36 -2.29 -14.90 -3.39
C VAL A 36 -1.97 -15.04 -4.88
N ILE A 37 -2.87 -15.65 -5.67
CA ILE A 37 -2.68 -15.79 -7.12
C ILE A 37 -2.65 -14.41 -7.81
N GLY A 38 -3.53 -13.49 -7.39
CA GLY A 38 -3.56 -12.12 -7.88
C GLY A 38 -2.24 -11.39 -7.65
N LYS A 39 -1.70 -11.45 -6.42
CA LYS A 39 -0.42 -10.85 -6.05
C LYS A 39 0.74 -11.35 -6.92
N VAL A 40 0.80 -12.66 -7.20
CA VAL A 40 1.82 -13.24 -8.09
C VAL A 40 1.65 -12.71 -9.52
N ALA A 41 0.42 -12.69 -10.04
CA ALA A 41 0.16 -12.23 -11.40
C ALA A 41 0.45 -10.73 -11.58
N GLU A 42 0.09 -9.90 -10.60
CA GLU A 42 0.31 -8.44 -10.61
C GLU A 42 1.79 -8.08 -10.65
N MET A 43 2.62 -8.78 -9.88
CA MET A 43 4.07 -8.60 -9.88
C MET A 43 4.70 -8.82 -11.27
N TYR A 44 4.24 -9.85 -12.00
CA TYR A 44 4.64 -10.09 -13.38
C TYR A 44 3.98 -9.14 -14.40
N GLY A 45 3.00 -8.34 -13.97
CA GLY A 45 2.51 -7.21 -14.74
C GLY A 45 3.59 -6.14 -14.95
N THR A 46 4.45 -5.94 -13.94
CA THR A 46 5.52 -4.93 -13.96
C THR A 46 6.78 -5.43 -14.67
N ASP A 47 7.27 -6.63 -14.33
CA ASP A 47 8.48 -7.20 -14.94
C ASP A 47 8.33 -8.71 -15.16
N ARG A 48 8.44 -9.14 -16.42
CA ARG A 48 8.23 -10.52 -16.87
C ARG A 48 9.51 -11.31 -17.10
N ASN A 49 10.64 -10.61 -17.14
CA ASN A 49 11.92 -11.20 -17.55
C ASN A 49 12.73 -11.68 -16.36
N HIS A 50 12.40 -11.21 -15.17
CA HIS A 50 13.07 -11.62 -13.94
C HIS A 50 12.23 -12.61 -13.14
N PHE A 51 12.92 -13.58 -12.55
CA PHE A 51 12.36 -14.41 -11.51
C PHE A 51 12.19 -13.56 -10.25
N HIS A 52 11.03 -13.65 -9.62
CA HIS A 52 10.70 -12.85 -8.45
C HIS A 52 10.45 -13.73 -7.24
N GLU A 53 10.91 -13.27 -6.08
CA GLU A 53 10.73 -13.91 -4.79
C GLU A 53 9.99 -12.98 -3.82
N PHE A 54 9.25 -13.58 -2.90
CA PHE A 54 8.52 -12.84 -1.86
C PHE A 54 9.25 -12.95 -0.53
N ARG A 55 9.35 -11.83 0.17
CA ARG A 55 9.76 -11.82 1.58
C ARG A 55 8.70 -12.51 2.44
N ASP A 56 9.11 -13.17 3.52
CA ASP A 56 8.25 -13.90 4.46
C ASP A 56 7.05 -13.10 4.95
N TYR A 57 7.23 -11.79 5.19
CA TYR A 57 6.18 -10.88 5.66
C TYR A 57 5.80 -9.84 4.61
N SER A 58 5.86 -10.23 3.34
CA SER A 58 5.39 -9.39 2.24
C SER A 58 3.89 -9.10 2.37
N SER A 59 3.48 -7.92 1.91
CA SER A 59 2.10 -7.43 2.04
C SER A 59 1.09 -8.37 1.38
N ILE A 60 -0.09 -8.55 1.98
CA ILE A 60 -1.19 -9.28 1.34
C ILE A 60 -2.43 -8.40 1.28
N VAL A 61 -3.02 -8.36 0.09
CA VAL A 61 -4.28 -7.70 -0.18
C VAL A 61 -5.43 -8.47 0.46
N TYR A 62 -6.20 -7.81 1.32
CA TYR A 62 -7.46 -8.26 1.86
C TYR A 62 -8.62 -7.46 1.27
N ASP A 63 -9.69 -8.15 0.90
CA ASP A 63 -10.94 -7.50 0.48
C ASP A 63 -12.07 -7.66 1.49
N GLN A 64 -13.21 -7.02 1.22
CA GLN A 64 -14.42 -7.03 2.06
C GLN A 64 -14.94 -8.42 2.45
N ARG A 65 -14.67 -9.46 1.63
CA ARG A 65 -15.15 -10.84 1.91
C ARG A 65 -14.30 -11.49 3.00
N ILE A 66 -13.00 -11.22 2.99
CA ILE A 66 -12.02 -11.81 3.92
C ILE A 66 -11.58 -10.86 5.04
N LEU A 67 -11.94 -9.59 4.97
CA LEU A 67 -11.70 -8.61 6.03
C LEU A 67 -12.89 -7.66 6.15
N ASN A 68 -13.35 -7.43 7.37
CA ASN A 68 -14.42 -6.48 7.63
C ASN A 68 -14.16 -5.72 8.94
N PHE A 69 -14.28 -4.40 8.89
CA PHE A 69 -14.18 -3.53 10.06
C PHE A 69 -15.40 -3.73 10.97
N LYS A 70 -15.17 -3.71 12.28
CA LYS A 70 -16.19 -3.89 13.32
C LYS A 70 -16.13 -2.72 14.28
N GLY A 71 -16.63 -1.58 13.82
CA GLY A 71 -16.41 -0.29 14.49
C GLY A 71 -15.00 0.23 14.19
N MET A 72 -14.54 1.18 15.01
CA MET A 72 -13.23 1.84 14.84
C MET A 72 -12.07 1.10 15.52
N ASP A 73 -12.35 0.12 16.37
CA ASP A 73 -11.37 -0.50 17.26
C ASP A 73 -11.13 -1.98 16.96
N LYS A 74 -11.88 -2.59 16.04
CA LYS A 74 -11.79 -4.03 15.74
C LYS A 74 -11.89 -4.31 14.25
N VAL A 75 -11.24 -5.39 13.86
CA VAL A 75 -11.35 -5.97 12.52
C VAL A 75 -11.59 -7.47 12.61
N SER A 76 -12.48 -7.96 11.74
CA SER A 76 -12.73 -9.39 11.52
C SER A 76 -11.97 -9.82 10.26
N ILE A 77 -10.90 -10.60 10.44
CA ILE A 77 -9.97 -10.98 9.37
C ILE A 77 -9.92 -12.50 9.22
N ASN A 78 -9.90 -12.97 7.98
CA ASN A 78 -9.71 -14.39 7.66
C ASN A 78 -8.23 -14.74 7.69
N THR A 79 -7.87 -15.85 8.32
CA THR A 79 -6.49 -16.33 8.40
C THR A 79 -6.39 -17.74 7.86
N THR A 80 -5.18 -18.31 7.83
CA THR A 80 -4.98 -19.73 7.54
C THR A 80 -5.62 -20.66 8.56
N SER A 81 -5.94 -20.16 9.76
CA SER A 81 -6.60 -20.92 10.84
C SER A 81 -8.07 -20.52 11.03
N GLY A 82 -8.67 -19.87 10.04
CA GLY A 82 -10.04 -19.39 10.09
C GLY A 82 -10.16 -17.92 10.46
N ARG A 83 -11.40 -17.48 10.72
CA ARG A 83 -11.71 -16.06 10.92
C ARG A 83 -11.55 -15.65 12.38
N ILE A 84 -10.73 -14.65 12.62
CA ILE A 84 -10.50 -14.08 13.95
C ILE A 84 -10.98 -12.63 14.02
N ARG A 85 -11.29 -12.17 15.24
CA ARG A 85 -11.54 -10.76 15.53
C ARG A 85 -10.40 -10.24 16.38
N ILE A 86 -9.76 -9.18 15.94
CA ILE A 86 -8.62 -8.58 16.63
C ILE A 86 -8.88 -7.10 16.88
N PRO A 87 -8.46 -6.57 18.04
CA PRO A 87 -8.44 -5.14 18.26
C PRO A 87 -7.42 -4.50 17.31
N MET A 88 -7.70 -3.26 16.91
CA MET A 88 -6.84 -2.42 16.11
C MET A 88 -6.80 -1.00 16.69
N THR A 89 -5.73 -0.28 16.38
CA THR A 89 -5.59 1.14 16.72
C THR A 89 -5.40 1.92 15.44
N ILE A 90 -6.10 3.05 15.31
CA ILE A 90 -5.94 3.98 14.20
C ILE A 90 -4.97 5.07 14.65
N GLU A 91 -3.82 5.18 13.98
CA GLU A 91 -2.78 6.13 14.34
C GLU A 91 -3.19 7.56 13.93
N LYS A 92 -3.59 8.37 14.93
CA LYS A 92 -3.68 9.85 15.00
C LYS A 92 -4.06 10.72 13.77
N TYR A 93 -4.65 10.18 12.72
CA TYR A 93 -5.31 10.97 11.68
C TYR A 93 -6.82 10.91 11.85
N GLY A 94 -7.42 12.10 11.95
CA GLY A 94 -8.80 12.34 12.34
C GLY A 94 -9.79 11.42 11.63
N GLN A 95 -10.71 10.86 12.41
CA GLN A 95 -11.92 10.15 12.01
C GLN A 95 -11.85 9.61 10.57
N ILE A 96 -11.05 8.55 10.33
CA ILE A 96 -11.15 7.81 9.06
C ILE A 96 -12.63 7.48 8.90
N PRO A 97 -13.34 8.05 7.91
CA PRO A 97 -14.75 7.78 7.77
C PRO A 97 -14.83 6.32 7.34
N LEU A 98 -15.22 5.43 8.26
CA LEU A 98 -15.29 3.99 7.97
C LEU A 98 -16.17 3.73 6.73
N GLU A 99 -17.15 4.60 6.49
CA GLU A 99 -18.01 4.63 5.31
C GLU A 99 -17.26 4.88 3.99
N ARG A 100 -16.10 5.55 4.04
CA ARG A 100 -15.24 5.85 2.88
C ARG A 100 -14.18 4.79 2.63
N ILE A 101 -14.13 3.72 3.44
CA ILE A 101 -13.21 2.61 3.22
C ILE A 101 -13.63 1.83 1.97
N ARG A 102 -12.83 1.97 0.91
CA ARG A 102 -13.02 1.26 -0.34
C ARG A 102 -12.39 -0.12 -0.26
N GLY A 103 -13.13 -1.05 0.34
CA GLY A 103 -13.19 -2.48 0.05
C GLY A 103 -11.94 -3.36 -0.02
N GLN A 104 -10.76 -2.78 0.01
CA GLN A 104 -9.48 -3.43 -0.12
C GLN A 104 -8.53 -2.75 0.88
N CYS A 105 -7.73 -3.56 1.54
CA CYS A 105 -6.68 -3.09 2.43
C CYS A 105 -5.47 -4.01 2.30
N ASP A 106 -4.28 -3.45 2.45
CA ASP A 106 -3.05 -4.24 2.48
C ASP A 106 -2.66 -4.51 3.91
N LEU A 107 -2.60 -5.79 4.27
CA LEU A 107 -2.00 -6.22 5.53
C LEU A 107 -0.49 -6.25 5.34
N ILE A 108 0.22 -5.38 6.05
CA ILE A 108 1.68 -5.29 6.02
C ILE A 108 2.27 -5.55 7.40
N ARG A 109 3.56 -5.89 7.45
CA ARG A 109 4.32 -5.99 8.69
C ARG A 109 5.45 -4.95 8.70
N LYS A 110 5.41 -4.01 9.64
CA LYS A 110 6.42 -2.96 9.84
C LYS A 110 6.87 -2.96 11.30
N ASN A 111 8.19 -3.02 11.54
CA ASN A 111 8.76 -3.02 12.90
C ASN A 111 8.10 -4.05 13.84
N LYS A 112 7.87 -5.27 13.33
CA LYS A 112 7.15 -6.38 14.01
C LYS A 112 5.67 -6.12 14.31
N LEU A 113 5.12 -4.97 13.97
CA LEU A 113 3.69 -4.64 14.05
C LEU A 113 2.98 -4.98 12.75
N PHE A 114 1.75 -5.48 12.85
CA PHE A 114 0.84 -5.61 11.72
C PHE A 114 0.07 -4.31 11.52
N CYS A 115 0.07 -3.80 10.29
CA CYS A 115 -0.65 -2.58 9.92
C CYS A 115 -1.62 -2.90 8.78
N LEU A 116 -2.81 -2.34 8.85
CA LEU A 116 -3.75 -2.32 7.73
C LEU A 116 -3.62 -1.00 7.01
N MET A 117 -3.09 -1.03 5.78
CA MET A 117 -3.14 0.13 4.89
C MET A 117 -4.51 0.13 4.21
N VAL A 118 -5.32 1.12 4.53
CA VAL A 118 -6.71 1.20 4.09
C VAL A 118 -6.85 2.24 2.99
N SER A 119 -7.36 1.82 1.83
CA SER A 119 -7.71 2.75 0.77
C SER A 119 -9.03 3.45 1.09
N VAL A 120 -8.99 4.78 1.15
CA VAL A 120 -10.16 5.62 1.41
C VAL A 120 -10.43 6.53 0.23
N GLU A 121 -11.70 6.75 -0.08
CA GLU A 121 -12.11 7.75 -1.07
C GLU A 121 -12.21 9.11 -0.38
N VAL A 122 -11.62 10.13 -0.99
CA VAL A 122 -11.72 11.52 -0.55
C VAL A 122 -12.44 12.27 -1.66
N HIS A 123 -13.50 13.00 -1.32
CA HIS A 123 -14.18 13.84 -2.29
C HIS A 123 -13.23 14.94 -2.76
N GLU A 124 -13.20 15.18 -4.07
CA GLU A 124 -12.53 16.36 -4.62
C GLU A 124 -13.21 17.61 -4.06
N GLU A 125 -12.41 18.53 -3.54
CA GLU A 125 -12.90 19.86 -3.19
C GLU A 125 -13.33 20.58 -4.48
N PRO A 126 -14.38 21.41 -4.42
CA PRO A 126 -14.79 22.20 -5.58
C PRO A 126 -13.62 23.07 -6.06
N VAL A 127 -13.53 23.26 -7.38
CA VAL A 127 -12.53 24.14 -7.99
C VAL A 127 -12.70 25.54 -7.39
N ILE A 128 -11.62 26.04 -6.78
CA ILE A 128 -11.57 27.39 -6.23
C ILE A 128 -11.12 28.33 -7.35
N GLU A 129 -11.93 29.33 -7.67
CA GLU A 129 -11.49 30.50 -8.47
C GLU A 129 -10.54 31.33 -7.59
N PRO A 130 -9.25 31.45 -7.93
CA PRO A 130 -8.31 32.17 -7.07
C PRO A 130 -8.59 33.68 -7.12
N GLU A 131 -8.92 34.27 -5.98
CA GLU A 131 -9.07 35.74 -5.86
C GLU A 131 -7.73 36.47 -6.01
N ASN A 132 -6.64 35.81 -5.61
CA ASN A 132 -5.27 36.32 -5.71
C ASN A 132 -4.33 35.16 -6.05
N ASN A 133 -3.40 35.40 -6.96
CA ASN A 133 -2.35 34.45 -7.30
C ASN A 133 -1.07 34.79 -6.52
N THR A 134 -0.48 33.79 -5.88
CA THR A 134 0.88 33.90 -5.35
C THR A 134 1.79 33.10 -6.27
N ASP A 135 2.65 33.78 -7.01
CA ASP A 135 3.64 33.12 -7.87
C ASP A 135 4.77 32.60 -6.99
N ILE A 136 5.20 31.36 -7.25
CA ILE A 136 6.28 30.71 -6.52
C ILE A 136 7.36 30.30 -7.50
N ASP A 137 8.57 30.82 -7.32
CA ASP A 137 9.76 30.35 -8.03
C ASP A 137 10.59 29.43 -7.13
N MET A 138 11.10 28.33 -7.68
CA MET A 138 11.84 27.31 -6.94
C MET A 138 13.28 27.23 -7.46
N GLY A 139 14.25 27.24 -6.54
CA GLY A 139 15.67 27.17 -6.87
C GLY A 139 16.50 26.32 -5.91
N ILE A 140 17.80 26.23 -6.21
CA ILE A 140 18.74 25.44 -5.41
C ILE A 140 19.09 26.17 -4.10
N THR A 141 19.31 27.49 -4.16
CA THR A 141 19.67 28.32 -2.98
C THR A 141 18.45 28.71 -2.15
N ASN A 142 17.36 29.06 -2.82
CA ASN A 142 16.06 29.34 -2.20
C ASN A 142 15.08 28.31 -2.74
N ILE A 143 14.58 27.42 -1.87
CA ILE A 143 13.66 26.34 -2.27
C ILE A 143 12.30 26.87 -2.72
N ALA A 144 11.93 28.05 -2.24
CA ALA A 144 10.79 28.81 -2.73
C ALA A 144 11.05 30.30 -2.52
N VAL A 145 10.64 31.11 -3.49
CA VAL A 145 10.50 32.55 -3.37
C VAL A 145 9.10 32.89 -3.86
N ASP A 146 8.32 33.58 -3.04
CA ASP A 146 6.98 33.99 -3.44
C ASP A 146 6.96 35.44 -3.97
N SER A 147 5.92 35.78 -4.72
CA SER A 147 5.69 37.13 -5.26
C SER A 147 5.51 38.22 -4.19
N THR A 148 5.41 37.83 -2.91
CA THR A 148 5.40 38.76 -1.76
C THR A 148 6.81 39.14 -1.30
N GLY A 149 7.85 38.59 -1.92
CA GLY A 149 9.25 38.83 -1.58
C GLY A 149 9.75 38.00 -0.40
N ARG A 150 9.01 36.95 -0.02
CA ARG A 150 9.44 36.06 1.06
C ARG A 150 10.33 34.96 0.51
N TYR A 151 11.45 34.75 1.20
CA TYR A 151 12.45 33.75 0.84
C TYR A 151 12.40 32.56 1.78
N TYR A 152 12.40 31.37 1.20
CA TYR A 152 12.54 30.11 1.92
C TYR A 152 13.90 29.49 1.53
N SER A 153 14.86 29.56 2.45
CA SER A 153 16.24 29.14 2.20
C SER A 153 16.43 27.62 2.24
N SER A 154 17.35 27.10 1.43
CA SER A 154 17.74 25.69 1.41
C SER A 154 18.80 25.28 2.45
N ASN A 155 19.30 26.21 3.27
CA ASN A 155 20.44 25.98 4.17
C ASN A 155 20.30 24.71 5.03
N LYS A 156 19.16 24.57 5.74
CA LYS A 156 18.89 23.41 6.60
C LYS A 156 18.79 22.10 5.82
N ILE A 157 18.30 22.14 4.58
CA ILE A 157 18.22 20.96 3.70
C ILE A 157 19.62 20.56 3.24
N ARG A 158 20.48 21.55 2.96
CA ARG A 158 21.88 21.31 2.57
C ARG A 158 22.67 20.65 3.70
N GLU A 159 22.54 21.16 4.93
CA GLU A 159 23.16 20.57 6.12
C GLU A 159 22.75 19.09 6.31
N ILE A 160 21.46 18.79 6.17
CA ILE A 160 20.95 17.40 6.27
C ILE A 160 21.50 16.53 5.13
N ARG A 161 21.61 17.06 3.91
CA ARG A 161 22.18 16.34 2.76
C ARG A 161 23.66 16.03 2.96
N GLU A 162 24.45 17.00 3.43
CA GLU A 162 25.87 16.84 3.75
C GLU A 162 26.07 15.80 4.88
N HIS A 163 25.28 15.89 5.95
CA HIS A 163 25.32 14.92 7.05
C HIS A 163 24.97 13.50 6.57
N ASN A 164 23.91 13.33 5.79
CA ASN A 164 23.53 12.02 5.25
C ASN A 164 24.53 11.47 4.23
N ALA A 165 25.22 12.33 3.48
CA ALA A 165 26.30 11.92 2.58
C ALA A 165 27.50 11.38 3.38
N TYR A 166 27.87 12.05 4.47
CA TYR A 166 28.89 11.58 5.40
C TYR A 166 28.53 10.24 6.06
N LEU A 167 27.27 10.02 6.44
CA LEU A 167 26.83 8.73 7.00
C LEU A 167 26.82 7.57 5.98
N ARG A 168 26.94 7.87 4.68
CA ARG A 168 26.93 6.88 3.59
C ARG A 168 28.34 6.59 3.03
N SER A 169 29.35 7.33 3.47
CA SER A 169 30.78 7.10 3.19
C SER A 169 31.41 6.24 4.27
#